data_AF-A0AAV1Z9Y9-F1
#
_entry.id   AF-A0AAV1Z9Y9-F1
#
_cell.length_a   1.000
_cell.length_b   1.000
_cell.length_c   1.000
_cell.angle_alpha   90.00
_cell.angle_beta   90.00
_cell.angle_gamma   90.00
#
_symmetry.space_group_name_H-M   'P 1'
#
loop_
_entity.id
_entity.type
_entity.pdbx_description
1 polymer ?
#
loop_
_entity_poly.entity_id
_entity_poly.type
_entity_poly.pdbx_seq_one_letter_code
_entity_poly.pdbx_strand_id
1 'polypeptide(L)'
;MRPIILLDKMYQKMTKCSNNRNLKATHNLPHHRHRIPIPLEPLKDGPSMDPKERIFLEAAERGDKATMIRCLQGPNPVNVNCTNILGRSSIQIAADNENVEIVELLLQQENVKIGDALLYAISEGVYKIVEMLINHPSITSEMLANGWAKSRLPGEESSDYSPDISPVILAAHCNQFEILQLLLTHGAVIDKPHPLSCTCPKCREGIHTDSLRYSLRRIHTYRALASPAWISLTSEDPILTAFKLSWELEHLAHRENEFKEIYLVLSNQCKKYSCDLLDLCRSTEEVIAVLNRRNESEYDDDEQNLEDDKLTLSRLKMALKYEQKQCVFRVFSSSTGLSFYTNRRK
;
A
#
# COMPACT_ATOMS: atom_id res chain seq x y z
N MET A 1 -16.12 -5.67 0.63
CA MET A 1 -15.94 -5.16 2.00
C MET A 1 -14.55 -4.56 2.10
N ARG A 2 -14.44 -3.22 2.04
CA ARG A 2 -13.17 -2.46 1.91
C ARG A 2 -12.54 -2.20 3.29
N PRO A 3 -11.36 -2.74 3.63
CA PRO A 3 -10.66 -2.45 4.90
C PRO A 3 -9.60 -1.33 4.80
N ILE A 4 -9.68 -0.44 3.81
CA ILE A 4 -8.74 0.68 3.64
C ILE A 4 -9.29 2.02 4.20
N ILE A 5 -10.59 2.11 4.51
CA ILE A 5 -11.22 3.34 5.03
C ILE A 5 -11.01 3.52 6.55
N LEU A 6 -10.51 2.51 7.26
CA LEU A 6 -10.42 2.57 8.73
C LEU A 6 -9.22 3.37 9.25
N LEU A 7 -8.11 3.41 8.51
CA LEU A 7 -6.95 4.24 8.87
C LEU A 7 -7.20 5.73 8.57
N ASP A 8 -7.95 6.02 7.51
CA ASP A 8 -8.30 7.39 7.13
C ASP A 8 -9.32 8.02 8.11
N LYS A 9 -10.26 7.20 8.62
CA LYS A 9 -11.15 7.61 9.72
C LYS A 9 -10.44 7.77 11.06
N MET A 10 -9.30 7.11 11.31
CA MET A 10 -8.50 7.30 12.53
C MET A 10 -7.65 8.58 12.48
N TYR A 11 -7.08 8.90 11.31
CA TYR A 11 -6.34 10.16 11.12
C TYR A 11 -7.28 11.39 11.21
N GLN A 12 -8.51 11.30 10.69
CA GLN A 12 -9.54 12.34 10.86
C GLN A 12 -10.15 12.42 12.26
N LYS A 13 -10.03 11.38 13.10
CA LYS A 13 -10.51 11.41 14.50
C LYS A 13 -9.52 12.07 15.44
N MET A 14 -8.22 11.97 15.17
CA MET A 14 -7.19 12.64 15.97
C MET A 14 -7.15 14.16 15.74
N THR A 15 -7.50 14.64 14.54
CA THR A 15 -7.67 16.09 14.27
C THR A 15 -9.01 16.66 14.78
N LYS A 16 -10.00 15.80 15.08
CA LYS A 16 -11.29 16.22 15.67
C LYS A 16 -11.33 16.17 17.20
N CYS A 17 -10.28 15.71 17.88
CA CYS A 17 -10.22 15.69 19.35
C CYS A 17 -9.83 17.04 19.98
N SER A 18 -9.60 18.08 19.18
CA SER A 18 -9.40 19.46 19.66
C SER A 18 -10.68 20.30 19.67
N ASN A 19 -11.84 19.77 19.23
CA ASN A 19 -13.05 20.58 19.01
C ASN A 19 -14.35 20.01 19.61
N ASN A 20 -14.30 19.37 20.78
CA ASN A 20 -15.55 19.13 21.52
C ASN A 20 -15.35 19.02 23.04
N ARG A 21 -15.40 20.16 23.74
CA ARG A 21 -15.79 20.21 25.15
C ARG A 21 -17.05 21.08 25.28
N ASN A 22 -18.20 20.46 25.08
CA ASN A 22 -19.47 20.96 25.61
C ASN A 22 -19.55 20.60 27.10
N LEU A 23 -18.90 21.42 27.94
CA LEU A 23 -19.21 21.49 29.37
C LEU A 23 -20.41 22.40 29.54
N LYS A 24 -21.58 21.83 29.83
CA LYS A 24 -22.71 22.57 30.39
C LYS A 24 -22.30 23.04 31.78
N ALA A 25 -21.82 24.28 31.90
CA ALA A 25 -21.70 24.98 33.16
C ALA A 25 -22.77 26.06 33.20
N THR A 26 -23.79 25.85 34.04
CA THR A 26 -24.75 26.88 34.43
C THR A 26 -24.03 27.87 35.34
N HIS A 27 -23.57 28.99 34.77
CA HIS A 27 -23.22 30.17 35.55
C HIS A 27 -23.70 31.42 34.83
N ASN A 28 -24.64 32.11 35.48
CA ASN A 28 -25.07 33.46 35.14
C ASN A 28 -23.84 34.39 35.13
N LEU A 29 -23.51 34.94 33.96
CA LEU A 29 -22.52 36.01 33.80
C LEU A 29 -23.24 37.25 33.25
N PRO A 30 -22.96 38.45 33.79
CA PRO A 30 -23.72 39.65 33.48
C PRO A 30 -23.50 40.10 32.04
N HIS A 31 -24.59 40.55 31.42
CA HIS A 31 -24.60 41.16 30.10
C HIS A 31 -23.74 42.43 30.08
N HIS A 32 -22.67 42.38 29.27
CA HIS A 32 -22.08 43.46 28.44
C HIS A 32 -20.55 43.40 28.46
N ARG A 33 -19.96 42.84 27.38
CA ARG A 33 -18.74 43.39 26.74
C ARG A 33 -18.84 43.11 25.24
N HIS A 34 -18.46 44.10 24.44
CA HIS A 34 -18.72 44.21 23.01
C HIS A 34 -18.18 42.99 22.24
N ARG A 35 -19.05 42.30 21.48
CA ARG A 35 -18.58 41.41 20.42
C ARG A 35 -18.05 42.30 19.30
N ILE A 36 -16.74 42.37 19.16
CA ILE A 36 -16.12 42.96 17.98
C ILE A 36 -16.36 41.96 16.84
N PRO A 37 -17.14 42.31 15.79
CA PRO A 37 -17.25 41.46 14.62
C PRO A 37 -15.86 41.46 13.96
N ILE A 38 -15.20 40.31 13.96
CA ILE A 38 -13.99 40.14 13.13
C ILE A 38 -14.51 40.06 11.70
N PRO A 39 -14.19 41.02 10.82
CA PRO A 39 -14.54 40.93 9.42
C PRO A 39 -13.83 39.69 8.87
N LEU A 40 -14.60 38.68 8.47
CA LEU A 40 -14.07 37.58 7.69
C LEU A 40 -13.82 38.16 6.29
N GLU A 41 -12.60 38.61 6.06
CA GLU A 41 -12.16 38.88 4.70
C GLU A 41 -12.30 37.58 3.90
N PRO A 42 -12.84 37.62 2.66
CA PRO A 42 -12.79 36.48 1.77
C PRO A 42 -11.34 36.00 1.71
N LEU A 43 -11.12 34.72 2.06
CA LEU A 43 -9.84 34.06 1.78
C LEU A 43 -9.51 34.37 0.33
N LYS A 44 -8.28 34.87 0.08
CA LYS A 44 -7.79 35.25 -1.27
C LYS A 44 -8.41 34.30 -2.28
N ASP A 45 -9.20 34.85 -3.20
CA ASP A 45 -9.75 34.08 -4.31
C ASP A 45 -8.60 33.26 -4.88
N GLY A 46 -8.75 31.92 -4.83
CA GLY A 46 -7.82 31.03 -5.51
C GLY A 46 -7.67 31.51 -6.96
N PRO A 47 -6.55 31.19 -7.64
CA PRO A 47 -6.32 31.63 -9.01
C PRO A 47 -7.60 31.42 -9.84
N SER A 48 -8.14 32.52 -10.38
CA SER A 48 -9.37 32.49 -11.18
C SER A 48 -9.14 31.55 -12.35
N MET A 49 -9.69 30.34 -12.27
CA MET A 49 -9.58 29.34 -13.33
C MET A 49 -10.19 29.88 -14.62
N ASP A 50 -9.53 29.62 -15.74
CA ASP A 50 -10.07 30.02 -17.05
C ASP A 50 -11.40 29.28 -17.29
N PRO A 51 -12.48 29.98 -17.76
CA PRO A 51 -13.76 29.34 -18.00
C PRO A 51 -13.69 28.13 -18.93
N LYS A 52 -12.74 28.12 -19.89
CA LYS A 52 -12.54 26.99 -20.80
C LYS A 52 -11.89 25.79 -20.09
N GLU A 53 -10.94 26.02 -19.19
CA GLU A 53 -10.38 24.98 -18.31
C GLU A 53 -11.45 24.36 -17.42
N ARG A 54 -12.36 25.18 -16.88
CA ARG A 54 -13.49 24.68 -16.09
C ARG A 54 -14.40 23.76 -16.92
N ILE A 55 -14.79 24.19 -18.12
CA ILE A 55 -15.63 23.37 -19.02
C ILE A 55 -14.91 22.06 -19.39
N PHE A 56 -13.61 22.11 -19.64
CA PHE A 56 -12.80 20.93 -19.96
C PHE A 56 -12.75 19.93 -18.80
N LEU A 57 -12.56 20.40 -17.56
CA LEU A 57 -12.55 19.54 -16.37
C LEU A 57 -13.93 18.96 -16.05
N GLU A 58 -15.01 19.75 -16.17
CA GLU A 58 -16.38 19.26 -16.02
C GLU A 58 -16.74 18.20 -17.09
N ALA A 59 -16.25 18.38 -18.32
CA ALA A 59 -16.42 17.40 -19.38
C ALA A 59 -15.67 16.09 -19.08
N ALA A 60 -14.46 16.17 -18.54
CA ALA A 60 -13.71 14.98 -18.08
C ALA A 60 -14.45 14.23 -16.96
N GLU A 61 -14.99 14.96 -15.97
CA GLU A 61 -15.76 14.39 -14.87
C GLU A 61 -17.03 13.67 -15.36
N ARG A 62 -17.73 14.24 -16.35
CA ARG A 62 -18.94 13.65 -16.94
C ARG A 62 -18.67 12.58 -18.00
N GLY A 63 -17.42 12.42 -18.44
CA GLY A 63 -17.07 11.55 -19.56
C GLY A 63 -17.48 12.08 -20.94
N ASP A 64 -17.69 13.39 -21.10
CA ASP A 64 -18.06 14.02 -22.37
C ASP A 64 -16.83 14.19 -23.29
N LYS A 65 -16.51 13.10 -24.00
CA LYS A 65 -15.41 13.03 -24.96
C LYS A 65 -15.52 14.08 -26.06
N ALA A 66 -16.72 14.36 -26.56
CA ALA A 66 -16.93 15.30 -27.67
C ALA A 66 -16.58 16.74 -27.26
N THR A 67 -17.00 17.15 -26.07
CA THR A 67 -16.63 18.47 -25.53
C THR A 67 -15.15 18.56 -25.24
N MET A 68 -14.52 17.51 -24.72
CA MET A 68 -13.07 17.49 -24.49
C MET A 68 -12.27 17.66 -25.80
N ILE A 69 -12.64 16.91 -26.85
CA ILE A 69 -12.01 17.04 -28.18
C ILE A 69 -12.13 18.49 -28.69
N ARG A 70 -13.31 19.11 -28.57
CA ARG A 70 -13.51 20.51 -28.98
C ARG A 70 -12.64 21.49 -28.20
N CYS A 71 -12.43 21.25 -26.90
CA CYS A 71 -11.55 22.09 -26.08
C CYS A 71 -10.07 21.97 -26.48
N LEU A 72 -9.63 20.75 -26.84
CA LEU A 72 -8.25 20.43 -27.22
C LEU A 72 -7.89 20.84 -28.66
N GLN A 73 -8.83 20.80 -29.60
CA GLN A 73 -8.58 21.08 -31.04
C GLN A 73 -8.94 22.51 -31.48
N GLY A 74 -9.46 23.35 -30.58
CA GLY A 74 -9.88 24.72 -30.91
C GLY A 74 -8.70 25.67 -31.22
N PRO A 75 -8.97 26.87 -31.76
CA PRO A 75 -7.94 27.85 -32.15
C PRO A 75 -7.06 28.36 -30.99
N ASN A 76 -7.54 28.21 -29.75
CA ASN A 76 -6.76 28.43 -28.53
C ASN A 76 -6.93 27.19 -27.64
N PRO A 77 -6.11 26.13 -27.79
CA PRO A 77 -6.29 24.88 -27.08
C PRO A 77 -6.16 25.06 -25.57
N VAL A 78 -6.98 24.33 -24.81
CA VAL A 78 -6.89 24.35 -23.34
C VAL A 78 -5.60 23.68 -22.87
N ASN A 79 -5.04 24.12 -21.75
CA ASN A 79 -3.96 23.40 -21.10
C ASN A 79 -4.47 22.02 -20.63
N VAL A 80 -3.99 20.93 -21.23
CA VAL A 80 -4.40 19.55 -20.88
C VAL A 80 -4.15 19.21 -19.41
N ASN A 81 -3.13 19.84 -18.80
CA ASN A 81 -2.70 19.63 -17.43
C ASN A 81 -3.31 20.65 -16.45
N CYS A 82 -4.37 21.36 -16.84
CA CYS A 82 -5.09 22.24 -15.91
C CYS A 82 -5.63 21.43 -14.72
N THR A 83 -5.65 22.05 -13.55
CA THR A 83 -6.14 21.43 -12.32
C THR A 83 -7.36 22.16 -11.78
N ASN A 84 -8.24 21.42 -11.10
CA ASN A 84 -9.35 22.02 -10.38
C ASN A 84 -8.88 22.69 -9.07
N ILE A 85 -9.82 23.24 -8.30
CA ILE A 85 -9.55 23.87 -7.00
C ILE A 85 -8.91 22.93 -5.95
N LEU A 86 -8.98 21.61 -6.17
CA LEU A 86 -8.37 20.58 -5.31
C LEU A 86 -7.01 20.10 -5.84
N GLY A 87 -6.50 20.71 -6.92
CA GLY A 87 -5.25 20.31 -7.55
C GLY A 87 -5.35 19.07 -8.43
N ARG A 88 -6.55 18.55 -8.71
CA ARG A 88 -6.73 17.35 -9.55
C ARG A 88 -6.76 17.70 -11.04
N SER A 89 -5.99 16.99 -11.84
CA SER A 89 -5.94 17.13 -13.30
C SER A 89 -7.05 16.33 -13.99
N SER A 90 -7.28 16.63 -15.28
CA SER A 90 -8.27 15.93 -16.11
C SER A 90 -8.04 14.42 -16.18
N ILE A 91 -6.78 13.97 -16.32
CA ILE A 91 -6.42 12.55 -16.40
C ILE A 91 -6.58 11.84 -15.05
N GLN A 92 -6.35 12.53 -13.93
CA GLN A 92 -6.60 11.98 -12.60
C GLN A 92 -8.11 11.78 -12.38
N ILE A 93 -8.94 12.76 -12.75
CA ILE A 93 -10.40 12.65 -12.69
C ILE A 93 -10.91 11.50 -13.56
N ALA A 94 -10.40 11.38 -14.79
CA ALA A 94 -10.78 10.30 -15.69
C ALA A 94 -10.38 8.90 -15.16
N ALA A 95 -9.20 8.79 -14.53
CA ALA A 95 -8.75 7.55 -13.91
C ALA A 95 -9.57 7.17 -12.67
N ASP A 96 -9.89 8.14 -11.80
CA ASP A 96 -10.74 7.97 -10.61
C ASP A 96 -12.17 7.54 -11.00
N ASN A 97 -12.70 8.08 -12.10
CA ASN A 97 -14.01 7.71 -12.65
C ASN A 97 -13.98 6.47 -13.56
N GLU A 98 -12.86 5.75 -13.62
CA GLU A 98 -12.69 4.53 -14.43
C GLU A 98 -12.98 4.72 -15.94
N ASN A 99 -12.87 5.94 -16.45
CA ASN A 99 -13.25 6.28 -17.82
C ASN A 99 -12.09 6.06 -18.80
N VAL A 100 -11.99 4.83 -19.31
CA VAL A 100 -10.95 4.39 -20.24
C VAL A 100 -10.87 5.24 -21.51
N GLU A 101 -12.00 5.63 -22.09
CA GLU A 101 -12.02 6.39 -23.35
C GLU A 101 -11.46 7.80 -23.20
N ILE A 102 -11.71 8.44 -22.06
CA ILE A 102 -11.17 9.77 -21.76
C ILE A 102 -9.68 9.67 -21.45
N VAL A 103 -9.26 8.66 -20.70
CA VAL A 103 -7.83 8.41 -20.48
C VAL A 103 -7.11 8.19 -21.81
N GLU A 104 -7.67 7.39 -22.72
CA GLU A 104 -7.11 7.17 -24.05
C GLU A 104 -6.96 8.47 -24.84
N LEU A 105 -8.00 9.32 -24.85
CA LEU A 105 -7.95 10.63 -25.50
C LEU A 105 -6.85 11.53 -24.93
N LEU A 106 -6.70 11.54 -23.60
CA LEU A 106 -5.72 12.38 -22.92
C LEU A 106 -4.28 11.90 -23.15
N LEU A 107 -4.06 10.58 -23.22
CA LEU A 107 -2.75 9.99 -23.53
C LEU A 107 -2.27 10.25 -24.96
N GLN A 108 -3.17 10.63 -25.88
CA GLN A 108 -2.79 11.06 -27.23
C GLN A 108 -2.17 12.47 -27.26
N GLN A 109 -2.25 13.24 -26.17
CA GLN A 109 -1.71 14.60 -26.12
C GLN A 109 -0.22 14.57 -25.75
N GLU A 110 0.65 15.19 -26.55
CA GLU A 110 2.11 15.12 -26.40
C GLU A 110 2.63 15.59 -25.03
N ASN A 111 1.95 16.57 -24.41
CA ASN A 111 2.40 17.21 -23.16
C ASN A 111 1.65 16.71 -21.91
N VAL A 112 0.91 15.59 -22.00
CA VAL A 112 0.13 15.08 -20.87
C VAL A 112 1.04 14.62 -19.72
N LYS A 113 0.77 15.13 -18.52
CA LYS A 113 1.41 14.66 -17.28
C LYS A 113 0.53 13.60 -16.64
N ILE A 114 1.03 12.37 -16.60
CA ILE A 114 0.34 11.26 -15.92
C ILE A 114 0.27 11.51 -14.41
N GLY A 115 1.42 11.81 -13.79
CA GLY A 115 1.51 12.10 -12.36
C GLY A 115 0.79 11.05 -11.52
N ASP A 116 0.02 11.50 -10.52
CA ASP A 116 -0.70 10.60 -9.62
C ASP A 116 -1.87 9.84 -10.28
N ALA A 117 -2.21 10.08 -11.55
CA ALA A 117 -3.31 9.33 -12.22
C ALA A 117 -3.08 7.82 -12.19
N LEU A 118 -1.80 7.39 -12.20
CA LEU A 118 -1.44 6.00 -12.02
C LEU A 118 -1.83 5.47 -10.63
N LEU A 119 -1.69 6.27 -9.58
CA LEU A 119 -2.10 5.89 -8.22
C LEU A 119 -3.63 5.77 -8.10
N TYR A 120 -4.39 6.68 -8.71
CA TYR A 120 -5.86 6.59 -8.77
C TYR A 120 -6.33 5.33 -9.50
N ALA A 121 -5.74 5.04 -10.66
CA ALA A 121 -6.07 3.84 -11.42
C ALA A 121 -5.79 2.54 -10.63
N ILE A 122 -4.70 2.51 -9.86
CA ILE A 122 -4.37 1.40 -8.97
C ILE A 122 -5.32 1.33 -7.78
N SER A 123 -5.70 2.46 -7.17
CA SER A 123 -6.63 2.42 -6.02
C SER A 123 -8.01 1.90 -6.42
N GLU A 124 -8.50 2.25 -7.60
CA GLU A 124 -9.76 1.71 -8.14
C GLU A 124 -9.61 0.30 -8.71
N GLY A 125 -8.39 -0.11 -9.07
CA GLY A 125 -8.11 -1.47 -9.55
C GLY A 125 -8.43 -1.67 -11.03
N VAL A 126 -8.41 -0.60 -11.82
CA VAL A 126 -8.76 -0.64 -13.25
C VAL A 126 -7.53 -1.07 -14.05
N TYR A 127 -7.34 -2.39 -14.21
CA TYR A 127 -6.19 -2.97 -14.91
C TYR A 127 -5.92 -2.31 -16.26
N LYS A 128 -6.96 -2.08 -17.07
CA LYS A 128 -6.79 -1.52 -18.42
C LYS A 128 -6.20 -0.11 -18.42
N ILE A 129 -6.63 0.74 -17.49
CA ILE A 129 -6.09 2.10 -17.34
C ILE A 129 -4.65 2.01 -16.86
N VAL A 130 -4.36 1.18 -15.86
CA VAL A 130 -2.99 0.98 -15.35
C VAL A 130 -2.04 0.53 -16.46
N GLU A 131 -2.46 -0.43 -17.30
CA GLU A 131 -1.71 -0.88 -18.47
C GLU A 131 -1.45 0.24 -19.48
N MET A 132 -2.46 1.05 -19.79
CA MET A 132 -2.29 2.19 -20.70
C MET A 132 -1.31 3.24 -20.15
N LEU A 133 -1.39 3.53 -18.85
CA LEU A 133 -0.54 4.52 -18.20
C LEU A 133 0.92 4.06 -18.09
N ILE A 134 1.17 2.80 -17.71
CA ILE A 134 2.54 2.26 -17.57
C ILE A 134 3.25 2.13 -18.92
N ASN A 135 2.51 1.82 -19.98
CA ASN A 135 3.07 1.72 -21.33
C ASN A 135 3.36 3.08 -21.98
N HIS A 136 2.97 4.19 -21.34
CA HIS A 136 3.22 5.51 -21.87
C HIS A 136 4.72 5.87 -21.76
N PRO A 137 5.36 6.45 -22.81
CA PRO A 137 6.81 6.69 -22.84
C PRO A 137 7.36 7.59 -21.73
N SER A 138 6.50 8.38 -21.08
CA SER A 138 6.90 9.26 -19.96
C SER A 138 7.06 8.53 -18.62
N ILE A 139 6.61 7.28 -18.50
CA ILE A 139 6.76 6.47 -17.29
C ILE A 139 7.98 5.57 -17.42
N THR A 140 8.90 5.70 -16.46
CA THR A 140 10.07 4.81 -16.36
C THR A 140 9.87 3.79 -15.26
N SER A 141 10.60 2.67 -15.33
CA SER A 141 10.57 1.63 -14.29
C SER A 141 10.95 2.16 -12.91
N GLU A 142 11.85 3.13 -12.82
CA GLU A 142 12.24 3.77 -11.56
C GLU A 142 11.07 4.52 -10.90
N MET A 143 10.20 5.14 -11.69
CA MET A 143 9.01 5.85 -11.21
C MET A 143 7.99 4.87 -10.61
N LEU A 144 7.97 3.61 -11.03
CA LEU A 144 7.07 2.60 -10.46
C LEU A 144 7.45 2.19 -9.02
N ALA A 145 8.67 2.50 -8.60
CA ALA A 145 9.31 2.01 -7.37
C ALA A 145 9.88 3.17 -6.53
N ASN A 146 11.14 3.06 -6.09
CA ASN A 146 11.80 4.02 -5.20
C ASN A 146 12.05 5.40 -5.83
N GLY A 147 11.97 5.52 -7.15
CA GLY A 147 12.13 6.77 -7.88
C GLY A 147 10.89 7.66 -7.83
N TRP A 148 9.74 7.13 -7.41
CA TRP A 148 8.45 7.86 -7.42
C TRP A 148 8.49 9.22 -6.71
N ALA A 149 9.02 9.25 -5.49
CA ALA A 149 9.09 10.50 -4.72
C ALA A 149 9.98 11.56 -5.41
N LYS A 150 11.00 11.13 -6.17
CA LYS A 150 11.95 12.00 -6.85
C LYS A 150 11.44 12.53 -8.19
N SER A 151 10.48 11.84 -8.82
CA SER A 151 9.91 12.27 -10.09
C SER A 151 8.90 13.42 -9.94
N ARG A 152 8.49 13.75 -8.71
CA ARG A 152 7.55 14.84 -8.44
C ARG A 152 8.28 16.19 -8.47
N LEU A 153 7.71 17.19 -9.14
CA LEU A 153 8.32 18.52 -9.23
C LEU A 153 8.17 19.26 -7.89
N PRO A 154 9.15 20.11 -7.51
CA PRO A 154 9.04 20.95 -6.31
C PRO A 154 7.77 21.83 -6.36
N GLY A 155 6.90 21.70 -5.36
CA GLY A 155 5.64 22.46 -5.26
C GLY A 155 4.40 21.75 -5.83
N GLU A 156 4.57 20.62 -6.53
CA GLU A 156 3.44 19.74 -6.86
C GLU A 156 3.17 18.81 -5.65
N GLU A 157 2.31 19.21 -4.72
CA GLU A 157 1.87 18.32 -3.64
C GLU A 157 0.68 17.46 -4.10
N SER A 158 0.72 16.16 -3.81
CA SER A 158 -0.48 15.31 -3.96
C SER A 158 -1.50 15.73 -2.92
N SER A 159 -2.75 15.87 -3.31
CA SER A 159 -3.84 16.06 -2.36
C SER A 159 -4.19 14.79 -1.59
N ASP A 160 -4.03 13.61 -2.22
CA ASP A 160 -4.60 12.36 -1.74
C ASP A 160 -3.56 11.29 -1.36
N TYR A 161 -2.33 11.34 -1.90
CA TYR A 161 -1.30 10.32 -1.66
C TYR A 161 -0.05 10.87 -0.98
N SER A 162 0.48 10.12 -0.02
CA SER A 162 1.81 10.42 0.53
C SER A 162 2.88 10.22 -0.57
N PRO A 163 3.87 11.11 -0.71
CA PRO A 163 5.01 10.92 -1.61
C PRO A 163 5.77 9.60 -1.38
N ASP A 164 5.67 9.01 -0.19
CA ASP A 164 6.29 7.74 0.16
C ASP A 164 5.56 6.52 -0.41
N ILE A 165 4.36 6.70 -0.98
CA ILE A 165 3.56 5.63 -1.60
C ILE A 165 3.83 5.64 -3.10
N SER A 166 4.67 4.70 -3.54
CA SER A 166 4.90 4.42 -4.96
C SER A 166 3.80 3.53 -5.55
N PRO A 167 3.68 3.46 -6.89
CA PRO A 167 2.70 2.60 -7.57
C PRO A 167 2.77 1.13 -7.12
N VAL A 168 3.96 0.55 -7.01
CA VAL A 168 4.14 -0.83 -6.55
C VAL A 168 3.75 -1.03 -5.09
N ILE A 169 4.03 -0.05 -4.22
CA ILE A 169 3.62 -0.08 -2.81
C ILE A 169 2.09 -0.02 -2.71
N LEU A 170 1.44 0.86 -3.48
CA LEU A 170 -0.01 1.00 -3.47
C LEU A 170 -0.70 -0.26 -3.99
N ALA A 171 -0.23 -0.85 -5.09
CA ALA A 171 -0.77 -2.09 -5.64
C ALA A 171 -0.69 -3.24 -4.63
N ALA A 172 0.44 -3.34 -3.90
CA ALA A 172 0.59 -4.29 -2.81
C ALA A 172 -0.36 -3.99 -1.64
N HIS A 173 -0.58 -2.72 -1.26
CA HIS A 173 -1.54 -2.34 -0.21
C HIS A 173 -2.97 -2.71 -0.57
N CYS A 174 -3.34 -2.57 -1.84
CA CYS A 174 -4.63 -2.95 -2.38
C CYS A 174 -4.79 -4.47 -2.57
N ASN A 175 -3.70 -5.24 -2.46
CA ASN A 175 -3.66 -6.69 -2.64
C ASN A 175 -4.25 -7.13 -4.01
N GLN A 176 -3.92 -6.39 -5.07
CA GLN A 176 -4.36 -6.64 -6.45
C GLN A 176 -3.29 -7.45 -7.19
N PHE A 177 -3.53 -8.74 -7.43
CA PHE A 177 -2.52 -9.65 -7.98
C PHE A 177 -2.12 -9.29 -9.41
N GLU A 178 -3.10 -9.01 -10.26
CA GLU A 178 -2.91 -8.77 -11.69
C GLU A 178 -2.15 -7.47 -11.95
N ILE A 179 -2.56 -6.39 -11.26
CA ILE A 179 -1.89 -5.09 -11.35
C ILE A 179 -0.49 -5.16 -10.77
N LEU A 180 -0.31 -5.86 -9.64
CA LEU A 180 1.01 -6.03 -9.04
C LEU A 180 1.93 -6.84 -9.96
N GLN A 181 1.44 -7.92 -10.57
CA GLN A 181 2.18 -8.71 -11.55
C GLN A 181 2.59 -7.89 -12.78
N LEU A 182 1.70 -7.02 -13.29
CA LEU A 182 2.00 -6.09 -14.36
C LEU A 182 3.16 -5.15 -13.97
N LEU A 183 3.09 -4.52 -12.79
CA LEU A 183 4.15 -3.63 -12.29
C LEU A 183 5.49 -4.37 -12.13
N LEU A 184 5.48 -5.59 -11.59
CA LEU A 184 6.67 -6.43 -11.44
C LEU A 184 7.28 -6.79 -12.81
N THR A 185 6.45 -7.07 -13.82
CA THR A 185 6.90 -7.37 -15.19
C THR A 185 7.59 -6.17 -15.84
N HIS A 186 7.18 -4.95 -15.48
CA HIS A 186 7.83 -3.70 -15.88
C HIS A 186 9.05 -3.33 -15.00
N GLY A 187 9.54 -4.25 -14.16
CA GLY A 187 10.77 -4.07 -13.38
C GLY A 187 10.60 -3.28 -12.09
N ALA A 188 9.37 -3.06 -11.62
CA ALA A 188 9.14 -2.43 -10.33
C ALA A 188 9.62 -3.35 -9.19
N VAL A 189 10.33 -2.78 -8.21
CA VAL A 189 10.87 -3.52 -7.06
C VAL A 189 10.62 -2.76 -5.76
N ILE A 190 10.47 -3.48 -4.66
CA ILE A 190 10.36 -2.90 -3.32
C ILE A 190 11.59 -3.32 -2.53
N ASP A 191 12.40 -2.33 -2.12
CA ASP A 191 13.56 -2.58 -1.28
C ASP A 191 13.14 -2.82 0.17
N LYS A 192 13.78 -3.82 0.79
CA LYS A 192 13.56 -4.08 2.20
C LYS A 192 14.09 -2.92 3.06
N PRO A 193 13.31 -2.41 4.04
CA PRO A 193 13.78 -1.36 4.94
C PRO A 193 15.02 -1.80 5.72
N HIS A 194 15.94 -0.86 5.93
CA HIS A 194 17.09 -1.10 6.80
C HIS A 194 16.65 -1.32 8.26
N PRO A 195 17.42 -2.10 9.04
CA PRO A 195 17.19 -2.25 10.48
C PRO A 195 17.19 -0.90 11.20
N LEU A 196 16.43 -0.79 12.29
CA LEU A 196 16.36 0.44 13.11
C LEU A 196 17.74 0.89 13.65
N SER A 197 18.70 -0.03 13.78
CA SER A 197 20.08 0.24 14.23
C SER A 197 21.03 0.66 13.10
N CYS A 198 20.56 0.77 11.85
CA CYS A 198 21.41 1.12 10.73
C CYS A 198 21.90 2.57 10.82
N THR A 199 23.21 2.77 10.64
CA THR A 199 23.89 4.07 10.71
C THR A 199 24.38 4.57 9.35
N CYS A 200 23.88 4.00 8.24
CA CYS A 200 24.32 4.42 6.92
C CYS A 200 23.91 5.88 6.61
N PRO A 201 24.62 6.58 5.72
CA PRO A 201 24.34 7.99 5.42
C PRO A 201 22.90 8.25 4.99
N LYS A 202 22.30 7.35 4.19
CA LYS A 202 20.91 7.46 3.72
C LYS A 202 19.89 7.40 4.88
N CYS A 203 20.09 6.49 5.84
CA CYS A 203 19.22 6.36 7.01
C CYS A 203 19.37 7.56 7.94
N ARG A 204 20.61 7.99 8.19
CA ARG A 204 20.91 9.14 9.04
C ARG A 204 20.30 10.42 8.48
N GLU A 205 20.47 10.66 7.18
CA GLU A 205 19.88 11.81 6.49
C GLU A 205 18.34 11.78 6.55
N GLY A 206 17.73 10.63 6.28
CA GLY A 206 16.28 10.47 6.35
C GLY A 206 15.70 10.79 7.74
N ILE A 207 16.39 10.38 8.81
CA ILE A 207 15.96 10.65 10.19
C ILE A 207 16.13 12.13 10.54
N HIS A 208 17.24 12.76 10.12
CA HIS A 208 17.50 14.18 10.43
C HIS A 208 16.61 15.15 9.65
N THR A 209 16.26 14.80 8.41
CA THR A 209 15.39 15.62 7.55
C THR A 209 13.95 15.57 8.04
N ASP A 210 13.37 14.38 8.16
CA ASP A 210 12.03 14.18 8.69
C ASP A 210 11.88 12.77 9.28
N SER A 211 12.04 12.69 10.60
CA SER A 211 11.93 11.44 11.36
C SER A 211 10.55 10.77 11.23
N LEU A 212 9.47 11.56 11.15
CA LEU A 212 8.11 11.02 11.05
C LEU A 212 7.88 10.44 9.66
N ARG A 213 8.20 11.18 8.59
CA ARG A 213 8.15 10.67 7.21
C ARG A 213 9.01 9.43 7.05
N TYR A 214 10.22 9.43 7.60
CA TYR A 214 11.11 8.29 7.56
C TYR A 214 10.49 7.03 8.19
N SER A 215 9.82 7.20 9.34
CA SER A 215 9.11 6.12 10.04
C SER A 215 7.87 5.65 9.27
N LEU A 216 7.07 6.58 8.73
CA LEU A 216 5.90 6.27 7.90
C LEU A 216 6.28 5.54 6.61
N ARG A 217 7.35 5.96 5.93
CA ARG A 217 7.88 5.27 4.75
C ARG A 217 8.20 3.82 5.06
N ARG A 218 8.89 3.54 6.17
CA ARG A 218 9.18 2.18 6.64
C ARG A 218 7.89 1.37 6.84
N ILE A 219 6.88 1.95 7.47
CA ILE A 219 5.58 1.29 7.69
C ILE A 219 4.89 0.98 6.36
N HIS A 220 4.88 1.94 5.41
CA HIS A 220 4.30 1.72 4.09
C HIS A 220 5.02 0.60 3.32
N THR A 221 6.36 0.55 3.40
CA THR A 221 7.15 -0.53 2.80
C THR A 221 6.82 -1.88 3.45
N TYR A 222 6.81 -1.97 4.78
CA TYR A 222 6.47 -3.22 5.47
C TYR A 222 5.04 -3.68 5.20
N ARG A 223 4.10 -2.75 5.08
CA ARG A 223 2.72 -3.06 4.70
C ARG A 223 2.63 -3.67 3.30
N ALA A 224 3.45 -3.19 2.36
CA ALA A 224 3.54 -3.77 1.02
C ALA A 224 4.17 -5.17 1.06
N LEU A 225 5.30 -5.32 1.76
CA LEU A 225 6.00 -6.61 1.90
C LEU A 225 5.14 -7.69 2.61
N ALA A 226 4.27 -7.27 3.53
CA ALA A 226 3.35 -8.15 4.27
C ALA A 226 2.07 -8.51 3.49
N SER A 227 1.89 -7.97 2.28
CA SER A 227 0.73 -8.26 1.45
C SER A 227 0.76 -9.69 0.91
N PRO A 228 -0.35 -10.46 1.02
CA PRO A 228 -0.47 -11.78 0.40
C PRO A 228 -0.10 -11.79 -1.08
N ALA A 229 -0.55 -10.79 -1.85
CA ALA A 229 -0.26 -10.67 -3.27
C ALA A 229 1.25 -10.52 -3.51
N TRP A 230 1.93 -9.68 -2.73
CA TRP A 230 3.37 -9.51 -2.80
C TRP A 230 4.10 -10.82 -2.48
N ILE A 231 3.81 -11.40 -1.31
CA ILE A 231 4.47 -12.63 -0.86
C ILE A 231 4.28 -13.76 -1.88
N SER A 232 3.07 -13.92 -2.44
CA SER A 232 2.74 -14.97 -3.42
C SER A 232 3.49 -14.81 -4.73
N LEU A 233 3.66 -13.58 -5.22
CA LEU A 233 4.26 -13.31 -6.53
C LEU A 233 5.80 -13.26 -6.48
N THR A 234 6.38 -12.81 -5.37
CA THR A 234 7.83 -12.54 -5.29
C THR A 234 8.61 -13.58 -4.48
N SER A 235 7.95 -14.38 -3.65
CA SER A 235 8.65 -15.31 -2.76
C SER A 235 8.72 -16.72 -3.34
N GLU A 236 9.90 -17.31 -3.33
CA GLU A 236 10.10 -18.72 -3.68
C GLU A 236 9.49 -19.68 -2.64
N ASP A 237 9.50 -19.25 -1.36
CA ASP A 237 8.89 -19.95 -0.24
C ASP A 237 7.96 -19.00 0.54
N PRO A 238 6.70 -18.87 0.11
CA PRO A 238 5.76 -17.91 0.68
C PRO A 238 5.51 -18.10 2.19
N ILE A 239 5.50 -19.34 2.67
CA ILE A 239 5.23 -19.64 4.09
C ILE A 239 6.42 -19.23 4.94
N LEU A 240 7.65 -19.54 4.50
CA LEU A 240 8.84 -19.11 5.21
C LEU A 240 8.95 -17.60 5.26
N THR A 241 8.73 -16.93 4.12
CA THR A 241 8.77 -15.47 4.04
C THR A 241 7.76 -14.87 5.01
N ALA A 242 6.52 -15.38 5.04
CA ALA A 242 5.50 -14.91 5.96
C ALA A 242 5.86 -15.18 7.43
N PHE A 243 6.47 -16.32 7.78
CA PHE A 243 6.95 -16.58 9.14
C PHE A 243 8.06 -15.61 9.57
N LYS A 244 9.11 -15.46 8.74
CA LYS A 244 10.21 -14.53 9.00
C LYS A 244 9.71 -13.09 9.15
N LEU A 245 8.82 -12.66 8.25
CA LEU A 245 8.26 -11.32 8.24
C LEU A 245 7.35 -11.07 9.46
N SER A 246 6.49 -12.03 9.81
CA SER A 246 5.64 -11.90 10.99
C SER A 246 6.44 -11.73 12.29
N TRP A 247 7.55 -12.45 12.42
CA TRP A 247 8.46 -12.34 13.56
C TRP A 247 9.19 -11.00 13.58
N GLU A 248 9.70 -10.56 12.42
CA GLU A 248 10.38 -9.27 12.28
C GLU A 248 9.45 -8.10 12.63
N LEU A 249 8.20 -8.13 12.14
CA LEU A 249 7.18 -7.12 12.45
C LEU A 249 6.82 -7.11 13.93
N GLU A 250 6.71 -8.27 14.57
CA GLU A 250 6.46 -8.37 16.00
C GLU A 250 7.61 -7.79 16.83
N HIS A 251 8.87 -8.00 16.42
CA HIS A 251 10.03 -7.38 17.05
C HIS A 251 10.07 -5.87 16.85
N LEU A 252 9.71 -5.39 15.66
CA LEU A 252 9.59 -3.94 15.38
C LEU A 252 8.50 -3.30 16.26
N ALA A 253 7.37 -3.99 16.46
CA ALA A 253 6.29 -3.51 17.31
C ALA A 253 6.72 -3.28 18.78
N HIS A 254 7.71 -4.03 19.28
CA HIS A 254 8.27 -3.84 20.62
C HIS A 254 9.31 -2.71 20.69
N ARG A 255 9.90 -2.32 19.55
CA ARG A 255 10.94 -1.28 19.47
C ARG A 255 10.38 0.09 19.13
N GLU A 256 9.36 0.16 18.27
CA GLU A 256 8.67 1.39 17.88
C GLU A 256 7.26 1.41 18.48
N ASN A 257 7.15 1.90 19.72
CA ASN A 257 5.91 1.83 20.50
C ASN A 257 4.80 2.71 19.91
N GLU A 258 5.16 3.80 19.24
CA GLU A 258 4.24 4.76 18.63
C GLU A 258 3.37 4.12 17.53
N PHE A 259 3.93 3.13 16.81
CA PHE A 259 3.26 2.44 15.70
C PHE A 259 3.04 0.95 15.96
N LYS A 260 3.16 0.53 17.23
CA LYS A 260 3.05 -0.86 17.66
C LYS A 260 1.84 -1.59 17.08
N GLU A 261 0.65 -0.99 17.18
CA GLU A 261 -0.60 -1.60 16.70
C GLU A 261 -0.56 -1.89 15.19
N ILE A 262 0.05 -1.02 14.39
CA ILE A 262 0.15 -1.20 12.93
C ILE A 262 1.03 -2.42 12.63
N TYR A 263 2.19 -2.52 13.28
CA TYR A 263 3.08 -3.66 13.10
C TYR A 263 2.46 -4.98 13.56
N LEU A 264 1.72 -5.00 14.65
CA LEU A 264 1.01 -6.19 15.13
C LEU A 264 -0.07 -6.64 14.14
N VAL A 265 -0.82 -5.70 13.53
CA VAL A 265 -1.79 -6.01 12.48
C VAL A 265 -1.11 -6.66 11.27
N LEU A 266 0.01 -6.09 10.81
CA LEU A 266 0.77 -6.64 9.68
C LEU A 266 1.39 -8.01 10.00
N SER A 267 1.88 -8.18 11.23
CA SER A 267 2.38 -9.47 11.70
C SER A 267 1.27 -10.53 11.64
N ASN A 268 0.10 -10.23 12.21
CA ASN A 268 -1.06 -11.12 12.19
C ASN A 268 -1.55 -11.41 10.76
N GLN A 269 -1.47 -10.45 9.84
CA GLN A 269 -1.77 -10.67 8.43
C GLN A 269 -0.85 -11.73 7.81
N CYS A 270 0.46 -11.67 8.08
CA CYS A 270 1.41 -12.69 7.62
C CYS A 270 1.13 -14.06 8.26
N LYS A 271 0.85 -14.11 9.57
CA LYS A 271 0.50 -15.36 10.27
C LYS A 271 -0.76 -16.00 9.66
N LYS A 272 -1.78 -15.18 9.41
CA LYS A 272 -3.03 -15.61 8.77
C LYS A 272 -2.80 -16.11 7.34
N TYR A 273 -2.03 -15.38 6.54
CA TYR A 273 -1.70 -15.79 5.17
C TYR A 273 -1.07 -17.19 5.12
N SER A 274 -0.07 -17.47 5.98
CA SER A 274 0.54 -18.80 6.05
C SER A 274 -0.46 -19.89 6.40
N CYS A 275 -1.37 -19.61 7.34
CA CYS A 275 -2.38 -20.57 7.75
C CYS A 275 -3.43 -20.78 6.66
N ASP A 276 -3.87 -19.71 5.99
CA ASP A 276 -4.83 -19.79 4.88
C ASP A 276 -4.23 -20.55 3.68
N LEU A 277 -2.92 -20.43 3.42
CA LEU A 277 -2.24 -21.21 2.39
C LEU A 277 -2.16 -22.70 2.73
N LEU A 278 -1.92 -23.04 4.00
CA LEU A 278 -1.93 -24.44 4.47
C LEU A 278 -3.32 -25.06 4.37
N ASP A 279 -4.38 -24.29 4.64
CA ASP A 279 -5.76 -24.77 4.53
C ASP A 279 -6.19 -25.10 3.09
N LEU A 280 -5.47 -24.60 2.08
CA LEU A 280 -5.72 -24.92 0.68
C LEU A 280 -5.15 -26.28 0.26
N CYS A 281 -4.30 -26.91 1.09
CA CYS A 281 -3.76 -28.23 0.81
C CYS A 281 -4.87 -29.29 0.87
N ARG A 282 -5.03 -30.07 -0.20
CA ARG A 282 -6.11 -31.07 -0.35
C ARG A 282 -5.64 -32.50 -0.09
N SER A 283 -4.34 -32.73 -0.06
CA SER A 283 -3.74 -34.05 0.16
C SER A 283 -2.72 -34.01 1.30
N THR A 284 -2.52 -35.17 1.94
CA THR A 284 -1.48 -35.35 2.95
C THR A 284 -0.08 -35.12 2.35
N GLU A 285 0.10 -35.46 1.06
CA GLU A 285 1.35 -35.25 0.32
C GLU A 285 1.68 -33.77 0.16
N GLU A 286 0.70 -32.93 -0.21
CA GLU A 286 0.87 -31.47 -0.30
C GLU A 286 1.25 -30.87 1.06
N VAL A 287 0.57 -31.29 2.14
CA VAL A 287 0.89 -30.84 3.51
C VAL A 287 2.31 -31.25 3.90
N ILE A 288 2.70 -32.50 3.63
CA ILE A 288 4.05 -33.02 3.91
C ILE A 288 5.09 -32.25 3.11
N ALA A 289 4.87 -32.02 1.81
CA ALA A 289 5.78 -31.28 0.94
C ALA A 289 6.02 -29.86 1.47
N VAL A 290 4.96 -29.18 1.89
CA VAL A 290 5.03 -27.83 2.48
C VAL A 290 5.77 -27.83 3.83
N LEU A 291 5.52 -28.83 4.68
CA LEU A 291 6.07 -28.90 6.04
C LEU A 291 7.50 -29.46 6.12
N ASN A 292 7.93 -30.22 5.11
CA ASN A 292 9.26 -30.84 5.08
C ASN A 292 10.24 -30.15 4.11
N ARG A 293 9.81 -29.13 3.35
CA ARG A 293 10.73 -28.34 2.52
C ARG A 293 11.83 -27.75 3.40
N ARG A 294 13.07 -28.20 3.16
CA ARG A 294 14.28 -27.75 3.85
C ARG A 294 14.73 -26.42 3.28
N ASN A 295 15.31 -25.57 4.12
CA ASN A 295 16.04 -24.40 3.66
C ASN A 295 17.27 -24.90 2.89
N GLU A 296 17.45 -24.50 1.64
CA GLU A 296 18.69 -24.80 0.89
C GLU A 296 19.94 -24.16 1.53
N SER A 297 19.76 -23.21 2.45
CA SER A 297 20.83 -22.45 3.08
C SER A 297 21.33 -22.99 4.43
N GLU A 298 20.76 -24.07 4.95
CA GLU A 298 21.29 -24.75 6.14
C GLU A 298 22.19 -25.90 5.68
N TYR A 299 23.48 -25.59 5.45
CA TYR A 299 24.56 -26.58 5.52
C TYR A 299 24.68 -27.03 6.99
N ASP A 300 23.72 -27.82 7.47
CA ASP A 300 23.92 -28.61 8.68
C ASP A 300 24.68 -29.88 8.26
N ASP A 301 25.85 -30.05 8.88
CA ASP A 301 26.87 -31.08 8.71
C ASP A 301 26.39 -32.50 9.12
N ASP A 302 25.08 -32.75 9.13
CA ASP A 302 24.48 -34.05 9.46
C ASP A 302 24.28 -34.88 8.17
N GLU A 303 25.39 -35.10 7.47
CA GLU A 303 25.51 -36.12 6.44
C GLU A 303 25.58 -37.50 7.11
N GLN A 304 24.46 -37.97 7.66
CA GLN A 304 24.17 -39.38 7.96
C GLN A 304 22.78 -39.54 8.60
N ASN A 305 21.77 -39.77 7.77
CA ASN A 305 20.70 -40.74 8.03
C ASN A 305 19.78 -40.81 6.79
N LEU A 306 20.20 -41.67 5.85
CA LEU A 306 19.36 -42.22 4.79
C LEU A 306 18.34 -43.20 5.40
N GLU A 307 17.41 -42.70 6.21
CA GLU A 307 16.20 -43.42 6.59
C GLU A 307 15.01 -42.72 5.92
N ASP A 308 14.49 -43.38 4.89
CA ASP A 308 13.54 -42.92 3.87
C ASP A 308 12.10 -42.63 4.37
N ASP A 309 11.89 -42.39 5.67
CA ASP A 309 10.53 -42.23 6.23
C ASP A 309 10.43 -41.29 7.45
N LYS A 310 11.50 -40.56 7.80
CA LYS A 310 11.45 -39.67 8.96
C LYS A 310 11.02 -38.26 8.57
N LEU A 311 9.75 -37.94 8.83
CA LEU A 311 9.22 -36.57 8.77
C LEU A 311 10.12 -35.64 9.60
N THR A 312 11.03 -34.89 8.96
CA THR A 312 11.95 -33.97 9.65
C THR A 312 11.21 -32.78 10.27
N LEU A 313 9.99 -32.47 9.78
CA LEU A 313 9.09 -31.42 10.27
C LEU A 313 9.81 -30.08 10.47
N SER A 314 10.77 -29.77 9.60
CA SER A 314 11.62 -28.58 9.71
C SER A 314 10.77 -27.32 9.76
N ARG A 315 9.70 -27.25 8.96
CA ARG A 315 8.76 -26.12 8.98
C ARG A 315 7.98 -26.01 10.28
N LEU A 316 7.63 -27.12 10.92
CA LEU A 316 6.92 -27.12 12.21
C LEU A 316 7.85 -26.61 13.32
N LYS A 317 9.12 -27.03 13.31
CA LYS A 317 10.15 -26.49 14.22
C LYS A 317 10.32 -24.99 14.03
N MET A 318 10.35 -24.52 12.79
CA MET A 318 10.38 -23.09 12.47
C MET A 318 9.10 -22.37 12.91
N ALA A 319 7.93 -22.96 12.70
CA ALA A 319 6.65 -22.41 13.15
C ALA A 319 6.63 -22.22 14.67
N LEU A 320 7.21 -23.15 15.43
CA LEU A 320 7.40 -23.00 16.87
C LEU A 320 8.41 -21.90 17.21
N LYS A 321 9.57 -21.84 16.51
CA LYS A 321 10.60 -20.80 16.69
C LYS A 321 10.07 -19.39 16.41
N TYR A 322 9.16 -19.25 15.45
CA TYR A 322 8.54 -17.99 15.06
C TYR A 322 7.16 -17.76 15.72
N GLU A 323 6.84 -18.52 16.77
CA GLU A 323 5.62 -18.38 17.57
C GLU A 323 4.29 -18.40 16.77
N GLN A 324 4.25 -19.21 15.71
CA GLN A 324 3.11 -19.38 14.80
C GLN A 324 2.04 -20.31 15.39
N LYS A 325 1.51 -19.97 16.56
CA LYS A 325 0.59 -20.83 17.34
C LYS A 325 -0.63 -21.30 16.53
N GLN A 326 -1.19 -20.44 15.68
CA GLN A 326 -2.37 -20.77 14.87
C GLN A 326 -2.06 -21.81 13.78
N CYS A 327 -0.95 -21.67 13.08
CA CYS A 327 -0.62 -22.60 11.98
C CYS A 327 -0.20 -23.96 12.55
N VAL A 328 0.49 -23.97 13.71
CA VAL A 328 0.78 -25.22 14.44
C VAL A 328 -0.51 -25.94 14.81
N PHE A 329 -1.51 -25.26 15.39
CA PHE A 329 -2.79 -25.87 15.74
C PHE A 329 -3.54 -26.42 14.52
N ARG A 330 -3.57 -25.68 13.40
CA ARG A 330 -4.28 -26.11 12.17
C ARG A 330 -3.67 -27.35 11.51
N VAL A 331 -2.35 -27.48 11.52
CA VAL A 331 -1.63 -28.69 11.04
C VAL A 331 -1.99 -29.92 11.88
N PHE A 332 -2.24 -29.74 13.18
CA PHE A 332 -2.66 -30.83 14.07
C PHE A 332 -4.16 -31.16 13.97
N SER A 333 -5.01 -30.24 13.51
CA SER A 333 -6.44 -30.50 13.30
C SER A 333 -6.77 -31.07 11.90
N SER A 334 -5.93 -30.81 10.91
CA SER A 334 -6.02 -31.44 9.57
C SER A 334 -5.54 -32.89 9.64
N SER A 335 -5.96 -33.74 8.71
CA SER A 335 -5.84 -35.21 8.71
C SER A 335 -4.45 -35.78 9.03
N THR A 336 -3.38 -34.99 8.89
CA THR A 336 -2.03 -35.26 9.38
C THR A 336 -1.97 -35.50 10.89
N GLY A 337 -2.77 -34.80 11.70
CA GLY A 337 -2.89 -35.01 13.14
C GLY A 337 -3.36 -36.41 13.51
N LEU A 338 -4.18 -37.06 12.67
CA LEU A 338 -4.56 -38.46 12.88
C LEU A 338 -3.40 -39.43 12.65
N SER A 339 -2.54 -39.19 11.64
CA SER A 339 -1.28 -39.96 11.48
C SER A 339 -0.29 -39.72 12.62
N PHE A 340 -0.30 -38.54 13.25
CA PHE A 340 0.50 -38.27 14.45
C PHE A 340 0.01 -39.06 15.68
N TYR A 341 -1.31 -39.24 15.84
CA TYR A 341 -1.87 -40.04 16.94
C TYR A 341 -1.64 -41.54 16.76
N THR A 342 -1.57 -42.04 15.52
CA THR A 342 -1.33 -43.47 15.26
C THR A 342 0.12 -43.88 15.48
N ASN A 343 1.10 -43.00 15.23
CA ASN A 343 2.53 -43.32 15.45
C ASN A 343 3.02 -43.15 16.89
N ARG A 344 2.25 -42.52 17.80
CA ARG A 344 2.59 -42.43 19.24
C ARG A 344 2.08 -43.58 20.10
N ARG A 345 1.41 -44.58 19.49
CA ARG A 345 0.86 -45.77 20.16
C ARG A 345 1.65 -47.05 19.91
N LYS A 346 2.87 -46.97 19.40
CA LYS A 346 3.80 -48.12 19.34
C LYS A 346 5.01 -47.89 20.23
#